data_AF-A0A2U9IKG6-F1
#
_entry.id   AF-A0A2U9IKG6-F1
#
_cell.length_a   1.000
_cell.length_b   1.000
_cell.length_c   1.000
_cell.angle_alpha   90.00
_cell.angle_beta   90.00
_cell.angle_gamma   90.00
#
_symmetry.space_group_name_H-M   'P 1'
#
loop_
_entity.id
_entity.type
_entity.pdbx_description
1 polymer ?
#
loop_
_entity_poly.entity_id
_entity_poly.type
_entity_poly.pdbx_seq_one_letter_code
_entity_poly.pdbx_strand_id
1 'polypeptide(L)'
;MDYIEVAEKLGIEKEKAIYVYRRLDGGYYMKLYYAKTPILQAIKDWPEQYMKKIAKYPKLALQGYNEAFQILLTIDVLSIIGSSSRLLDLPLPLDKVYSEIKSTYKYIEKNSIAKSIDSYPTETEINFRIDFTPFIEDIIQKRKNDIKANILDIFQDLAYDNDFINELKKKNPWLKAVSKQNILKALSLSEELDNFLDYIQDYIYLLAAERTLYFDKNVLTYGISQSIAKIIDEGKKSKQGEIQNEYQKEVNNIIAQLRESSTYLSS
;
A
#
# COMPACT_ATOMS: atom_id res chain seq x y z
N MET A 1 -19.03 -7.07 8.36
CA MET A 1 -19.56 -5.69 8.42
C MET A 1 -18.91 -4.93 7.28
N ASP A 2 -19.71 -4.33 6.39
CA ASP A 2 -19.18 -3.55 5.27
C ASP A 2 -19.27 -2.03 5.54
N TYR A 3 -18.61 -1.23 4.69
CA TYR A 3 -18.58 0.23 4.83
C TYR A 3 -19.99 0.87 4.82
N ILE A 4 -20.92 0.33 4.02
CA ILE A 4 -22.27 0.90 3.89
C ILE A 4 -23.04 0.68 5.18
N GLU A 5 -22.93 -0.52 5.76
CA GLU A 5 -23.55 -0.85 7.04
C GLU A 5 -23.04 0.07 8.17
N VAL A 6 -21.74 0.38 8.19
CA VAL A 6 -21.14 1.32 9.15
C VAL A 6 -21.70 2.73 8.96
N ALA A 7 -21.79 3.20 7.71
CA ALA A 7 -22.32 4.52 7.41
C ALA A 7 -23.79 4.67 7.83
N GLU A 8 -24.62 3.67 7.54
CA GLU A 8 -26.03 3.64 7.94
C GLU A 8 -26.19 3.66 9.48
N LYS A 9 -25.34 2.92 10.22
CA LYS A 9 -25.32 2.94 11.70
C LYS A 9 -24.93 4.30 12.28
N LEU A 10 -24.19 5.12 11.55
CA LEU A 10 -23.84 6.50 11.92
C LEU A 10 -24.88 7.53 11.46
N GLY A 11 -26.02 7.09 10.94
CA GLY A 11 -27.11 7.96 10.49
C GLY A 11 -26.85 8.61 9.13
N ILE A 12 -25.89 8.10 8.35
CA ILE A 12 -25.64 8.57 6.99
C ILE A 12 -26.60 7.86 6.04
N GLU A 13 -27.25 8.64 5.18
CA GLU A 13 -28.08 8.11 4.09
C GLU A 13 -27.27 7.17 3.19
N LYS A 14 -27.80 5.96 3.01
CA LYS A 14 -27.21 4.89 2.19
C LYS A 14 -26.75 5.37 0.81
N GLU A 15 -27.54 6.20 0.15
CA GLU A 15 -27.24 6.73 -1.19
C GLU A 15 -25.99 7.59 -1.21
N LYS A 16 -25.76 8.37 -0.14
CA LYS A 16 -24.56 9.21 0.03
C LYS A 16 -23.33 8.34 0.28
N ALA A 17 -23.47 7.33 1.15
CA ALA A 17 -22.41 6.35 1.40
C ALA A 17 -22.03 5.59 0.11
N ILE A 18 -23.00 5.04 -0.62
CA ILE A 18 -22.77 4.35 -1.90
C ILE A 18 -22.07 5.27 -2.90
N TYR A 19 -22.51 6.54 -2.99
CA TYR A 19 -21.88 7.50 -3.88
C TYR A 19 -20.39 7.67 -3.55
N VAL A 20 -20.06 7.96 -2.29
CA VAL A 20 -18.67 8.17 -1.84
C VAL A 20 -17.83 6.92 -2.10
N TYR A 21 -18.31 5.75 -1.67
CA TYR A 21 -17.64 4.46 -1.86
C TYR A 21 -17.30 4.21 -3.32
N ARG A 22 -18.27 4.41 -4.24
CA ARG A 22 -18.05 4.20 -5.67
C ARG A 22 -17.10 5.21 -6.30
N ARG A 23 -17.09 6.47 -5.85
CA ARG A 23 -16.21 7.50 -6.42
C ARG A 23 -14.76 7.36 -5.95
N LEU A 24 -14.57 6.87 -4.73
CA LEU A 24 -13.27 6.65 -4.11
C LEU A 24 -12.74 5.22 -4.31
N ASP A 25 -13.42 4.41 -5.12
CA ASP A 25 -13.11 3.00 -5.39
C ASP A 25 -12.97 2.17 -4.10
N GLY A 26 -13.79 2.50 -3.10
CA GLY A 26 -13.75 1.88 -1.77
C GLY A 26 -12.56 2.27 -0.89
N GLY A 27 -11.77 3.28 -1.28
CA GLY A 27 -10.66 3.78 -0.47
C GLY A 27 -9.43 2.88 -0.48
N TYR A 28 -8.48 3.17 0.40
CA TYR A 28 -7.26 2.38 0.56
C TYR A 28 -7.51 1.02 1.22
N TYR A 29 -8.53 0.89 2.07
CA TYR A 29 -8.93 -0.38 2.66
C TYR A 29 -9.23 -1.41 1.58
N MET A 30 -10.07 -1.07 0.59
CA MET A 30 -10.39 -2.00 -0.49
C MET A 30 -9.18 -2.31 -1.37
N LYS A 31 -8.28 -1.34 -1.55
CA LYS A 31 -7.01 -1.58 -2.26
C LYS A 31 -6.12 -2.57 -1.51
N LEU A 32 -5.98 -2.43 -0.20
CA LEU A 32 -5.23 -3.36 0.66
C LEU A 32 -5.89 -4.75 0.63
N TYR A 33 -7.23 -4.80 0.77
CA TYR A 33 -8.00 -6.04 0.78
C TYR A 33 -7.82 -6.86 -0.51
N TYR A 34 -7.75 -6.21 -1.68
CA TYR A 34 -7.55 -6.88 -2.96
C TYR A 34 -6.11 -6.85 -3.49
N ALA A 35 -5.16 -6.27 -2.78
CA ALA A 35 -3.79 -6.20 -3.25
C ALA A 35 -3.16 -7.59 -3.38
N LYS A 36 -2.33 -7.73 -4.42
CA LYS A 36 -1.32 -8.80 -4.51
C LYS A 36 -0.14 -8.42 -3.60
N THR A 37 0.60 -9.41 -3.14
CA THR A 37 1.86 -9.23 -2.40
C THR A 37 2.88 -8.44 -3.24
N PRO A 38 3.62 -7.48 -2.68
CA PRO A 38 3.49 -6.89 -1.33
C PRO A 38 2.29 -5.93 -1.21
N ILE A 39 1.44 -6.17 -0.21
CA ILE A 39 0.23 -5.41 0.11
C ILE A 39 0.53 -3.93 0.38
N LEU A 40 1.67 -3.61 0.99
CA LEU A 40 2.09 -2.24 1.28
C LEU A 40 2.30 -1.39 0.02
N GLN A 41 2.47 -2.02 -1.16
CA GLN A 41 2.48 -1.28 -2.43
C GLN A 41 1.18 -0.49 -2.63
N ALA A 42 0.05 -1.00 -2.15
CA ALA A 42 -1.26 -0.37 -2.33
C ALA A 42 -1.37 1.02 -1.66
N ILE A 43 -0.54 1.29 -0.64
CA ILE A 43 -0.53 2.54 0.11
C ILE A 43 0.65 3.44 -0.24
N LYS A 44 1.52 3.05 -1.18
CA LYS A 44 2.75 3.79 -1.55
C LYS A 44 2.49 5.28 -1.84
N ASP A 45 1.36 5.58 -2.49
CA ASP A 45 0.99 6.95 -2.88
C ASP A 45 0.10 7.66 -1.84
N TRP A 46 0.06 7.18 -0.59
CA TRP A 46 -0.78 7.79 0.46
C TRP A 46 -0.35 9.23 0.79
N PRO A 47 -1.29 10.21 0.90
CA PRO A 47 -2.74 10.14 0.67
C PRO A 47 -3.18 10.69 -0.71
N GLU A 48 -2.27 10.78 -1.69
CA GLU A 48 -2.44 11.49 -2.96
C GLU A 48 -3.65 11.01 -3.79
N GLN A 49 -4.00 9.73 -3.73
CA GLN A 49 -5.14 9.19 -4.47
C GLN A 49 -6.45 9.93 -4.18
N TYR A 50 -6.69 10.36 -2.94
CA TYR A 50 -7.90 11.14 -2.63
C TYR A 50 -7.94 12.43 -3.44
N MET A 51 -6.80 13.11 -3.62
CA MET A 51 -6.74 14.34 -4.42
C MET A 51 -7.16 14.13 -5.86
N LYS A 52 -6.76 13.00 -6.47
CA LYS A 52 -7.15 12.64 -7.85
C LYS A 52 -8.67 12.50 -7.99
N LYS A 53 -9.37 12.14 -6.91
CA LYS A 53 -10.83 11.96 -6.88
C LYS A 53 -11.57 13.22 -6.46
N ILE A 54 -11.07 13.95 -5.46
CA ILE A 54 -11.67 15.20 -4.97
C ILE A 54 -11.79 16.22 -6.10
N ALA A 55 -10.74 16.39 -6.90
CA ALA A 55 -10.76 17.30 -8.06
C ALA A 55 -11.85 16.96 -9.10
N LYS A 56 -12.26 15.68 -9.18
CA LYS A 56 -13.26 15.20 -10.16
C LYS A 56 -14.68 15.18 -9.60
N TYR A 57 -14.83 15.16 -8.27
CA TYR A 57 -16.10 14.91 -7.60
C TYR A 57 -16.34 15.92 -6.49
N PRO A 58 -16.67 17.20 -6.82
CA PRO A 58 -16.90 18.25 -5.82
C PRO A 58 -18.04 17.93 -4.85
N LYS A 59 -18.99 17.09 -5.27
CA LYS A 59 -20.09 16.60 -4.42
C LYS A 59 -19.61 15.96 -3.10
N LEU A 60 -18.37 15.49 -3.04
CA LEU A 60 -17.76 14.92 -1.82
C LEU A 60 -17.69 15.93 -0.66
N ALA A 61 -17.70 17.23 -0.94
CA ALA A 61 -17.66 18.27 0.09
C ALA A 61 -19.04 18.62 0.69
N LEU A 62 -20.13 18.15 0.08
CA LEU A 62 -21.49 18.47 0.53
C LEU A 62 -21.88 17.67 1.77
N GLN A 63 -22.81 18.21 2.56
CA GLN A 63 -23.34 17.54 3.75
C GLN A 63 -23.88 16.13 3.45
N GLY A 64 -23.59 15.21 4.36
CA GLY A 64 -23.77 13.77 4.28
C GLY A 64 -22.74 13.05 3.39
N TYR A 65 -22.22 13.68 2.33
CA TYR A 65 -21.12 13.12 1.53
C TYR A 65 -19.77 13.33 2.21
N ASN A 66 -19.58 14.46 2.87
CA ASN A 66 -18.36 14.75 3.62
C ASN A 66 -18.18 13.81 4.82
N GLU A 67 -19.27 13.52 5.53
CA GLU A 67 -19.32 12.58 6.66
C GLU A 67 -19.09 11.15 6.17
N ALA A 68 -19.65 10.79 5.01
CA ALA A 68 -19.38 9.51 4.37
C ALA A 68 -17.90 9.39 3.95
N PHE A 69 -17.28 10.48 3.49
CA PHE A 69 -15.86 10.57 3.20
C PHE A 69 -15.03 10.40 4.47
N GLN A 70 -15.39 11.10 5.56
CA GLN A 70 -14.75 11.00 6.87
C GLN A 70 -14.71 9.56 7.37
N ILE A 71 -15.82 8.83 7.29
CA ILE A 71 -15.88 7.41 7.69
C ILE A 71 -14.95 6.57 6.83
N LEU A 72 -14.95 6.76 5.50
CA LEU A 72 -14.10 5.98 4.60
C LEU A 72 -12.62 6.21 4.93
N LEU A 73 -12.21 7.47 5.08
CA LEU A 73 -10.85 7.83 5.49
C LEU A 73 -10.50 7.24 6.87
N THR A 74 -11.45 7.26 7.80
CA THR A 74 -11.27 6.69 9.15
C THR A 74 -11.02 5.17 9.06
N ILE A 75 -11.80 4.45 8.25
CA ILE A 75 -11.59 3.02 8.00
C ILE A 75 -10.23 2.77 7.37
N ASP A 76 -9.82 3.56 6.39
CA ASP A 76 -8.54 3.42 5.71
C ASP A 76 -7.37 3.59 6.70
N VAL A 77 -7.40 4.65 7.52
CA VAL A 77 -6.38 4.90 8.55
C VAL A 77 -6.39 3.82 9.63
N LEU A 78 -7.56 3.42 10.13
CA LEU A 78 -7.69 2.38 11.14
C LEU A 78 -7.19 1.03 10.64
N SER A 79 -7.46 0.69 9.39
CA SER A 79 -7.01 -0.57 8.80
C SER A 79 -5.48 -0.62 8.71
N ILE A 80 -4.82 0.50 8.42
CA ILE A 80 -3.36 0.59 8.32
C ILE A 80 -2.71 0.63 9.71
N ILE A 81 -3.10 1.57 10.57
CA ILE A 81 -2.51 1.74 11.90
C ILE A 81 -2.90 0.58 12.81
N GLY A 82 -4.17 0.20 12.81
CA GLY A 82 -4.70 -0.88 13.65
C GLY A 82 -4.12 -2.24 13.29
N SER A 83 -3.96 -2.56 11.99
CA SER A 83 -3.27 -3.81 11.62
C SER A 83 -1.83 -3.81 12.11
N SER A 84 -1.15 -2.66 12.05
CA SER A 84 0.23 -2.54 12.50
C SER A 84 0.40 -2.68 14.01
N SER A 85 -0.49 -2.06 14.79
CA SER A 85 -0.51 -2.24 16.24
C SER A 85 -0.76 -3.70 16.63
N ARG A 86 -1.71 -4.35 15.96
CA ARG A 86 -2.01 -5.77 16.22
C ARG A 86 -0.89 -6.70 15.85
N LEU A 87 -0.18 -6.47 14.74
CA LEU A 87 0.99 -7.27 14.36
C LEU A 87 2.17 -7.13 15.33
N LEU A 88 2.23 -6.03 16.07
CA LEU A 88 3.21 -5.78 17.12
C LEU A 88 2.71 -6.15 18.53
N ASP A 89 1.53 -6.76 18.65
CA ASP A 89 0.86 -7.05 19.93
C ASP A 89 0.68 -5.82 20.84
N LEU A 90 0.45 -4.66 20.22
CA LEU A 90 0.21 -3.38 20.89
C LEU A 90 -1.29 -3.00 20.88
N PRO A 91 -1.77 -2.24 21.88
CA PRO A 91 -3.11 -1.66 21.83
C PRO A 91 -3.25 -0.66 20.68
N LEU A 92 -4.47 -0.46 20.18
CA LEU A 92 -4.76 0.51 19.12
C LEU A 92 -4.46 1.94 19.60
N PRO A 93 -3.50 2.67 19.02
CA PRO A 93 -3.17 4.02 19.43
C PRO A 93 -4.10 5.02 18.78
N LEU A 94 -5.26 5.26 19.40
CA LEU A 94 -6.28 6.17 18.87
C LEU A 94 -5.72 7.59 18.62
N ASP A 95 -4.85 8.11 19.49
CA ASP A 95 -4.19 9.40 19.27
C ASP A 95 -3.44 9.47 17.94
N LYS A 96 -2.80 8.35 17.54
CA LYS A 96 -2.12 8.26 16.26
C LYS A 96 -3.11 8.27 15.10
N VAL A 97 -4.22 7.53 15.23
CA VAL A 97 -5.32 7.51 14.25
C VAL A 97 -5.89 8.92 14.04
N TYR A 98 -6.23 9.63 15.12
CA TYR A 98 -6.70 11.01 15.05
C TYR A 98 -5.67 11.92 14.37
N SER A 99 -4.40 11.79 14.75
CA SER A 99 -3.32 12.61 14.16
C SER A 99 -3.15 12.40 12.66
N GLU A 100 -3.32 11.15 12.19
CA GLU A 100 -3.17 10.77 10.78
C GLU A 100 -4.37 11.22 9.94
N ILE A 101 -5.58 11.14 10.49
CA ILE A 101 -6.78 11.67 9.83
C ILE A 101 -6.66 13.19 9.68
N LYS A 102 -6.28 13.89 10.75
CA LYS A 102 -6.07 15.35 10.74
C LYS A 102 -4.96 15.76 9.78
N SER A 103 -3.85 15.02 9.73
CA SER A 103 -2.76 15.30 8.78
C SER A 103 -3.22 15.10 7.33
N THR A 104 -4.06 14.09 7.09
CA THR A 104 -4.65 13.83 5.76
C THR A 104 -5.58 14.96 5.32
N TYR A 105 -6.46 15.45 6.20
CA TYR A 105 -7.30 16.62 5.88
C TYR A 105 -6.50 17.89 5.63
N LYS A 106 -5.44 18.15 6.42
CA LYS A 106 -4.51 19.27 6.15
C LYS A 106 -3.82 19.13 4.79
N TYR A 107 -3.45 17.91 4.41
CA TYR A 107 -2.90 17.64 3.09
C TYR A 107 -3.94 17.93 1.99
N ILE A 108 -5.19 17.50 2.18
CA ILE A 108 -6.29 17.75 1.24
C ILE A 108 -6.53 19.26 1.08
N GLU A 109 -6.67 19.99 2.17
CA GLU A 109 -6.85 21.45 2.17
C GLU A 109 -5.73 22.15 1.41
N LYS A 110 -4.47 21.91 1.79
CA LYS A 110 -3.30 22.54 1.17
C LYS A 110 -3.24 22.28 -0.33
N ASN A 111 -3.49 21.04 -0.76
CA ASN A 111 -3.44 20.67 -2.18
C ASN A 111 -4.66 21.16 -2.96
N SER A 112 -5.83 21.26 -2.34
CA SER A 112 -7.02 21.84 -2.97
C SER A 112 -6.82 23.33 -3.22
N ILE A 113 -6.31 24.08 -2.23
CA ILE A 113 -5.98 25.51 -2.37
C ILE A 113 -4.93 25.71 -3.47
N ALA A 114 -3.85 24.92 -3.47
CA ALA A 114 -2.80 25.02 -4.48
C ALA A 114 -3.27 24.72 -5.91
N LYS A 115 -4.38 23.99 -6.07
CA LYS A 115 -4.97 23.60 -7.35
C LYS A 115 -6.27 24.36 -7.67
N SER A 116 -6.60 25.39 -6.90
CA SER A 116 -7.86 26.16 -7.04
C SER A 116 -9.12 25.29 -7.05
N ILE A 117 -9.16 24.29 -6.17
CA ILE A 117 -10.33 23.44 -5.94
C ILE A 117 -11.10 24.04 -4.76
N ASP A 118 -12.21 24.73 -5.04
CA ASP A 118 -12.98 25.47 -4.02
C ASP A 118 -13.88 24.58 -3.16
N SER A 119 -14.17 23.36 -3.62
CA SER A 119 -15.08 22.42 -2.96
C SER A 119 -14.35 21.12 -2.65
N TYR A 120 -13.97 20.93 -1.40
CA TYR A 120 -13.27 19.74 -0.92
C TYR A 120 -13.79 19.28 0.45
N PRO A 121 -13.70 17.97 0.77
CA PRO A 121 -14.05 17.43 2.08
C PRO A 121 -13.27 18.12 3.22
N THR A 122 -13.95 18.41 4.32
CA THR A 122 -13.37 18.99 5.54
C THR A 122 -13.53 18.05 6.72
N GLU A 123 -12.62 18.14 7.68
CA GLU A 123 -12.66 17.28 8.87
C GLU A 123 -13.96 17.51 9.66
N THR A 124 -14.63 16.42 10.02
CA THR A 124 -15.83 16.41 10.87
C THR A 124 -15.58 15.55 12.10
N GLU A 125 -16.51 15.57 13.06
CA GLU A 125 -16.37 14.75 14.27
C GLU A 125 -16.38 13.24 13.92
N ILE A 126 -15.40 12.51 14.46
CA ILE A 126 -15.29 11.07 14.24
C ILE A 126 -15.98 10.32 15.38
N ASN A 127 -16.99 9.53 15.05
CA ASN A 127 -17.65 8.68 16.03
C ASN A 127 -17.02 7.28 16.09
N PHE A 128 -16.12 7.07 17.07
CA PHE A 128 -15.48 5.78 17.34
C PHE A 128 -16.31 4.81 18.18
N ARG A 129 -17.61 5.07 18.40
CA ARG A 129 -18.49 4.13 19.14
C ARG A 129 -18.83 2.88 18.33
N ILE A 130 -18.53 2.85 17.03
CA ILE A 130 -18.67 1.66 16.20
C ILE A 130 -17.41 0.80 16.31
N ASP A 131 -17.61 -0.52 16.33
CA ASP A 131 -16.52 -1.48 16.26
C ASP A 131 -15.94 -1.53 14.84
N PHE A 132 -14.71 -1.07 14.65
CA PHE A 132 -14.00 -1.14 13.37
C PHE A 132 -13.05 -2.36 13.26
N THR A 133 -13.03 -3.23 14.27
CA THR A 133 -12.16 -4.41 14.32
C THR A 133 -12.25 -5.30 13.07
N PRO A 134 -13.42 -5.54 12.44
CA PRO A 134 -13.48 -6.37 11.24
C PRO A 134 -12.57 -5.89 10.09
N PHE A 135 -12.49 -4.57 9.86
CA PHE A 135 -11.62 -4.01 8.82
C PHE A 135 -10.14 -4.19 9.14
N ILE A 136 -9.78 -4.15 10.42
CA ILE A 136 -8.42 -4.38 10.89
C ILE A 136 -8.01 -5.85 10.67
N GLU A 137 -8.86 -6.79 11.08
CA GLU A 137 -8.57 -8.23 10.96
C GLU A 137 -8.46 -8.71 9.51
N ASP A 138 -9.31 -8.17 8.61
CA ASP A 138 -9.25 -8.47 7.18
C ASP A 138 -7.87 -8.12 6.58
N ILE A 139 -7.29 -6.99 7.00
CA ILE A 139 -5.96 -6.58 6.56
C ILE A 139 -4.86 -7.39 7.26
N ILE A 140 -4.97 -7.67 8.56
CA ILE A 140 -3.98 -8.47 9.30
C ILE A 140 -3.75 -9.81 8.64
N GLN A 141 -4.83 -10.50 8.23
CA GLN A 141 -4.68 -11.82 7.63
C GLN A 141 -3.90 -11.77 6.32
N LYS A 142 -4.12 -10.73 5.49
CA LYS A 142 -3.35 -10.49 4.27
C LYS A 142 -1.88 -10.22 4.57
N ARG A 143 -1.61 -9.34 5.53
CA ARG A 143 -0.25 -8.97 5.96
C ARG A 143 0.53 -10.18 6.51
N LYS A 144 -0.13 -11.03 7.31
CA LYS A 144 0.44 -12.31 7.78
C LYS A 144 0.79 -13.27 6.64
N ASN A 145 0.01 -13.27 5.56
CA ASN A 145 0.32 -14.09 4.38
C ASN A 145 1.55 -13.53 3.64
N ASP A 146 1.66 -12.21 3.46
CA ASP A 146 2.82 -11.57 2.84
C ASP A 146 4.12 -11.85 3.60
N ILE A 147 4.08 -11.80 4.95
CA ILE A 147 5.22 -12.13 5.81
C ILE A 147 5.74 -13.55 5.53
N LYS A 148 4.85 -14.49 5.23
CA LYS A 148 5.17 -15.92 5.05
C LYS A 148 5.35 -16.34 3.60
N ALA A 149 4.97 -15.49 2.64
CA ALA A 149 4.96 -15.84 1.22
C ALA A 149 6.38 -16.11 0.69
N ASN A 150 6.47 -16.99 -0.31
CA ASN A 150 7.74 -17.34 -0.94
C ASN A 150 8.21 -16.16 -1.82
N ILE A 151 9.42 -15.69 -1.59
CA ILE A 151 10.00 -14.52 -2.28
C ILE A 151 10.06 -14.76 -3.80
N LEU A 152 10.52 -15.94 -4.24
CA LEU A 152 10.67 -16.24 -5.66
C LEU A 152 9.32 -16.29 -6.36
N ASP A 153 8.31 -16.94 -5.75
CA ASP A 153 6.97 -16.97 -6.32
C ASP A 153 6.42 -15.55 -6.51
N ILE A 154 6.51 -14.68 -5.48
CA ILE A 154 6.05 -13.29 -5.56
C ILE A 154 6.67 -12.56 -6.76
N PHE A 155 7.99 -12.64 -6.92
CA PHE A 155 8.68 -11.87 -7.95
C PHE A 155 8.62 -12.51 -9.33
N GLN A 156 8.40 -13.83 -9.43
CA GLN A 156 8.07 -14.49 -10.69
C GLN A 156 6.66 -14.10 -11.17
N ASP A 157 5.68 -14.06 -10.27
CA ASP A 157 4.34 -13.50 -10.54
C ASP A 157 4.43 -12.06 -11.03
N LEU A 158 5.16 -11.22 -10.27
CA LEU A 158 5.31 -9.82 -10.58
C LEU A 158 6.02 -9.62 -11.92
N ALA A 159 7.10 -10.36 -12.19
CA ALA A 159 7.78 -10.31 -13.47
C ALA A 159 6.85 -10.71 -14.62
N TYR A 160 6.11 -11.82 -14.49
CA TYR A 160 5.34 -12.35 -15.60
C TYR A 160 4.24 -11.41 -16.10
N ASP A 161 3.62 -10.68 -15.18
CA ASP A 161 2.46 -9.82 -15.43
C ASP A 161 2.82 -8.33 -15.64
N ASN A 162 4.07 -7.89 -15.40
CA ASN A 162 4.37 -6.46 -15.41
C ASN A 162 4.64 -5.86 -16.80
N ASP A 163 4.48 -4.54 -16.88
CA ASP A 163 4.67 -3.76 -18.11
C ASP A 163 6.10 -3.86 -18.64
N PHE A 164 7.11 -3.93 -17.76
CA PHE A 164 8.51 -4.09 -18.14
C PHE A 164 8.71 -5.34 -19.02
N ILE A 165 8.21 -6.49 -18.55
CA ILE A 165 8.30 -7.75 -19.30
C ILE A 165 7.41 -7.73 -20.54
N ASN A 166 6.25 -7.09 -20.49
CA ASN A 166 5.38 -6.97 -21.67
C ASN A 166 6.06 -6.19 -22.80
N GLU A 167 6.78 -5.12 -22.49
CA GLU A 167 7.60 -4.40 -23.47
C GLU A 167 8.80 -5.23 -23.93
N LEU A 168 9.45 -5.95 -23.02
CA LEU A 168 10.57 -6.81 -23.38
C LEU A 168 10.15 -7.98 -24.30
N LYS A 169 8.98 -8.57 -24.08
CA LYS A 169 8.36 -9.61 -24.92
C LYS A 169 8.05 -9.10 -26.34
N LYS A 170 7.86 -7.79 -26.54
CA LYS A 170 7.70 -7.20 -27.88
C LYS A 170 9.03 -7.14 -28.63
N LYS A 171 10.12 -6.81 -27.92
CA LYS A 171 11.49 -6.74 -28.48
C LYS A 171 12.11 -8.12 -28.70
N ASN A 172 11.85 -9.05 -27.78
CA ASN A 172 12.40 -10.40 -27.75
C ASN A 172 11.26 -11.43 -27.80
N PRO A 173 10.78 -11.85 -28.99
CA PRO A 173 9.59 -12.70 -29.12
C PRO A 173 9.69 -14.06 -28.41
N TRP A 174 10.90 -14.60 -28.27
CA TRP A 174 11.14 -15.88 -27.58
C TRP A 174 10.73 -15.85 -26.10
N LEU A 175 10.76 -14.67 -25.44
CA LEU A 175 10.29 -14.51 -24.07
C LEU A 175 8.80 -14.81 -23.89
N LYS A 176 8.00 -14.78 -24.97
CA LYS A 176 6.58 -15.14 -24.92
C LYS A 176 6.37 -16.63 -24.62
N ALA A 177 7.36 -17.47 -24.94
CA ALA A 177 7.32 -18.91 -24.68
C ALA A 177 7.88 -19.30 -23.31
N VAL A 178 8.46 -18.34 -22.56
CA VAL A 178 9.04 -18.60 -21.25
C VAL A 178 7.92 -18.78 -20.22
N SER A 179 7.99 -19.87 -19.46
CA SER A 179 7.08 -20.09 -18.33
C SER A 179 7.40 -19.14 -17.18
N LYS A 180 6.37 -18.85 -16.38
CA LYS A 180 6.47 -18.02 -15.18
C LYS A 180 7.63 -18.39 -14.26
N GLN A 181 7.86 -19.68 -14.02
CA GLN A 181 8.94 -20.16 -13.15
C GLN A 181 10.34 -19.88 -13.70
N ASN A 182 10.47 -19.68 -15.01
CA ASN A 182 11.73 -19.44 -15.69
C ASN A 182 11.94 -17.97 -16.06
N ILE A 183 11.03 -17.06 -15.68
CA ILE A 183 11.07 -15.67 -16.14
C ILE A 183 12.31 -14.91 -15.66
N LEU A 184 12.75 -15.15 -14.42
CA LEU A 184 13.96 -14.52 -13.86
C LEU A 184 15.23 -15.02 -14.56
N LYS A 185 15.27 -16.32 -14.90
CA LYS A 185 16.36 -16.90 -15.69
C LYS A 185 16.37 -16.34 -17.11
N ALA A 186 15.21 -16.14 -17.72
CA ALA A 186 15.12 -15.56 -19.05
C ALA A 186 15.55 -14.09 -19.07
N LEU A 187 15.21 -13.32 -18.02
CA LEU A 187 15.71 -11.96 -17.80
C LEU A 187 17.24 -11.89 -17.73
N SER A 188 17.86 -12.86 -17.06
CA SER A 188 19.32 -12.97 -17.01
C SER A 188 19.93 -13.26 -18.38
N LEU A 189 19.34 -14.18 -19.17
CA LEU A 189 19.81 -14.45 -20.54
C LEU A 189 19.66 -13.25 -21.48
N SER A 190 18.65 -12.41 -21.26
CA SER A 190 18.46 -11.20 -22.06
C SER A 190 19.28 -10.01 -21.55
N GLU A 191 20.13 -10.17 -20.52
CA GLU A 191 20.90 -9.09 -19.89
C GLU A 191 20.02 -7.97 -19.31
N GLU A 192 18.78 -8.27 -18.93
CA GLU A 192 17.78 -7.29 -18.44
C GLU A 192 17.44 -7.48 -16.96
N LEU A 193 18.12 -8.39 -16.26
CA LEU A 193 17.84 -8.69 -14.87
C LEU A 193 18.07 -7.47 -13.96
N ASP A 194 19.20 -6.77 -14.08
CA ASP A 194 19.48 -5.61 -13.22
C ASP A 194 18.50 -4.46 -13.51
N ASN A 195 18.15 -4.23 -14.78
CA ASN A 195 17.12 -3.25 -15.16
C ASN A 195 15.76 -3.61 -14.57
N PHE A 196 15.39 -4.89 -14.57
CA PHE A 196 14.18 -5.36 -13.93
C PHE A 196 14.23 -5.14 -12.41
N LEU A 197 15.32 -5.51 -11.74
CA LEU A 197 15.49 -5.32 -10.29
C LEU A 197 15.38 -3.85 -9.89
N ASP A 198 15.91 -2.93 -10.70
CA ASP A 198 15.75 -1.49 -10.49
C ASP A 198 14.32 -1.01 -10.73
N TYR A 199 13.63 -1.56 -11.74
CA TYR A 199 12.21 -1.28 -11.99
C TYR A 199 11.32 -1.71 -10.81
N ILE A 200 11.63 -2.84 -10.17
CA ILE A 200 10.81 -3.42 -9.08
C ILE A 200 11.32 -3.05 -7.68
N GLN A 201 12.31 -2.18 -7.55
CA GLN A 201 13.01 -1.95 -6.29
C GLN A 201 12.09 -1.56 -5.13
N ASP A 202 11.06 -0.75 -5.39
CA ASP A 202 10.13 -0.32 -4.34
C ASP A 202 9.29 -1.48 -3.83
N TYR A 203 8.97 -2.46 -4.69
CA TYR A 203 8.30 -3.70 -4.26
C TYR A 203 9.20 -4.52 -3.33
N ILE A 204 10.50 -4.62 -3.64
CA ILE A 204 11.48 -5.29 -2.78
C ILE A 204 11.53 -4.60 -1.40
N TYR A 205 11.65 -3.28 -1.38
CA TYR A 205 11.72 -2.50 -0.14
C TYR A 205 10.44 -2.66 0.70
N LEU A 206 9.27 -2.59 0.08
CA LEU A 206 8.01 -2.72 0.80
C LEU A 206 7.76 -4.15 1.29
N LEU A 207 8.16 -5.17 0.53
CA LEU A 207 8.08 -6.57 1.00
C LEU A 207 9.03 -6.82 2.18
N ALA A 208 10.27 -6.34 2.11
CA ALA A 208 11.22 -6.47 3.21
C ALA A 208 10.71 -5.76 4.48
N ALA A 209 10.11 -4.57 4.32
CA ALA A 209 9.55 -3.82 5.44
C ALA A 209 8.36 -4.54 6.09
N GLU A 210 7.54 -5.25 5.31
CA GLU A 210 6.45 -6.08 5.80
C GLU A 210 6.98 -7.28 6.59
N ARG A 211 7.92 -8.04 6.01
CA ARG A 211 8.47 -9.28 6.61
C ARG A 211 9.22 -9.04 7.92
N THR A 212 9.81 -7.86 8.09
CA THR A 212 10.58 -7.48 9.28
C THR A 212 9.79 -6.65 10.29
N LEU A 213 8.49 -6.45 10.04
CA LEU A 213 7.62 -5.53 10.80
C LEU A 213 8.19 -4.10 10.91
N TYR A 214 9.03 -3.72 9.95
CA TYR A 214 9.68 -2.42 9.93
C TYR A 214 8.68 -1.33 9.57
N PHE A 215 7.75 -1.60 8.65
CA PHE A 215 6.64 -0.69 8.39
C PHE A 215 5.82 -0.45 9.66
N ASP A 216 5.50 -1.51 10.41
CA ASP A 216 4.66 -1.43 11.60
C ASP A 216 5.27 -0.53 12.67
N LYS A 217 6.57 -0.71 12.97
CA LYS A 217 7.28 0.13 13.94
C LYS A 217 7.29 1.60 13.51
N ASN A 218 7.54 1.84 12.22
CA ASN A 218 7.60 3.20 11.69
C ASN A 218 6.22 3.87 11.65
N VAL A 219 5.16 3.20 11.23
CA VAL A 219 3.83 3.83 11.06
C VAL A 219 3.26 4.29 12.40
N LEU A 220 3.49 3.53 13.46
CA LEU A 220 3.09 3.93 14.81
C LEU A 220 3.88 5.13 15.34
N THR A 221 5.11 5.33 14.85
CA THR A 221 5.97 6.45 15.25
C THR A 221 5.70 7.69 14.39
N TYR A 222 5.88 7.56 13.07
CA TYR A 222 5.98 8.67 12.12
C TYR A 222 4.69 8.90 11.33
N GLY A 223 3.77 7.93 11.28
CA GLY A 223 2.56 8.00 10.44
C GLY A 223 2.80 7.44 9.04
N ILE A 224 1.75 7.38 8.21
CA ILE A 224 1.74 6.52 7.01
C ILE A 224 2.72 7.04 5.94
N SER A 225 2.56 8.28 5.49
CA SER A 225 3.41 8.84 4.42
C SER A 225 4.90 8.87 4.79
N GLN A 226 5.23 9.26 6.03
CA GLN A 226 6.62 9.34 6.47
C GLN A 226 7.26 7.96 6.58
N SER A 227 6.51 6.94 6.99
CA SER A 227 7.01 5.57 7.08
C SER A 227 7.33 5.00 5.72
N ILE A 228 6.44 5.21 4.73
CA ILE A 228 6.70 4.81 3.34
C ILE A 228 7.95 5.51 2.81
N ALA A 229 8.05 6.83 2.97
CA ALA A 229 9.20 7.60 2.51
C ALA A 229 10.51 7.08 3.13
N LYS A 230 10.50 6.76 4.42
CA LYS A 230 11.66 6.22 5.14
C LYS A 230 12.05 4.82 4.65
N ILE A 231 11.08 3.93 4.43
CA ILE A 231 11.33 2.59 3.85
C ILE A 231 12.04 2.71 2.50
N ILE A 232 11.52 3.56 1.61
CA ILE A 232 12.09 3.73 0.28
C ILE A 232 13.50 4.36 0.34
N ASP A 233 13.71 5.37 1.18
CA ASP A 233 15.01 6.01 1.37
C ASP A 233 16.07 5.04 1.93
N GLU A 234 15.75 4.32 3.01
CA GLU A 234 16.66 3.34 3.61
C GLU A 234 16.88 2.11 2.74
N GLY A 235 15.86 1.71 1.97
CA GLY A 235 15.97 0.64 0.97
C GLY A 235 17.02 0.98 -0.09
N LYS A 236 16.99 2.21 -0.61
CA LYS A 236 18.01 2.71 -1.55
C LYS A 236 19.41 2.73 -0.94
N LYS A 237 19.55 3.14 0.32
CA LYS A 237 20.83 3.13 1.04
C LYS A 237 21.38 1.72 1.28
N SER A 238 20.52 0.72 1.37
CA SER A 238 20.93 -0.69 1.55
C SER A 238 21.81 -1.20 0.41
N LYS A 239 21.62 -0.68 -0.82
CA LYS A 239 22.47 -0.98 -1.99
C LYS A 239 23.89 -0.40 -1.87
N GLN A 240 24.12 0.59 -1.00
CA GLN A 240 25.38 1.32 -0.86
C GLN A 240 26.34 0.72 0.18
N GLY A 241 26.01 -0.45 0.76
CA GLY A 241 26.95 -1.27 1.55
C GLY A 241 26.91 -1.10 3.07
N GLU A 242 26.10 -0.18 3.60
CA GLU A 242 25.93 -0.04 5.05
C GLU A 242 24.68 -0.82 5.53
N ILE A 243 24.88 -2.07 5.94
CA ILE A 243 23.84 -2.87 6.59
C ILE A 243 23.79 -2.51 8.07
N GLN A 244 22.75 -1.80 8.47
CA GLN A 244 22.59 -1.26 9.83
C GLN A 244 21.44 -1.93 10.61
N ASN A 245 20.47 -2.56 9.94
CA ASN A 245 19.31 -3.17 10.61
C ASN A 245 18.74 -4.41 9.89
N GLU A 246 17.77 -5.09 10.53
CA GLU A 246 17.11 -6.30 10.00
C GLU A 246 16.37 -6.05 8.68
N TYR A 247 15.75 -4.89 8.51
CA TYR A 247 15.08 -4.50 7.28
C TYR A 247 16.05 -4.47 6.09
N GLN A 248 17.21 -3.82 6.25
CA GLN A 248 18.23 -3.74 5.19
C GLN A 248 18.85 -5.11 4.90
N LYS A 249 19.00 -5.97 5.91
CA LYS A 249 19.40 -7.37 5.70
C LYS A 249 18.38 -8.12 4.84
N GLU A 250 17.10 -7.94 5.11
CA GLU A 250 16.04 -8.61 4.34
C GLU A 250 15.94 -8.07 2.90
N VAL A 251 16.15 -6.77 2.68
CA VAL A 251 16.27 -6.20 1.32
C VAL A 251 17.37 -6.92 0.52
N ASN A 252 18.56 -7.05 1.12
CA ASN A 252 19.70 -7.70 0.46
C ASN A 252 19.47 -9.21 0.27
N ASN A 253 18.83 -9.87 1.25
CA ASN A 253 18.43 -11.28 1.16
C ASN A 253 17.48 -11.53 -0.03
N ILE A 254 16.44 -10.70 -0.20
CA ILE A 254 15.53 -10.79 -1.34
C ILE A 254 16.30 -10.63 -2.65
N ILE A 255 17.15 -9.61 -2.77
CA ILE A 255 17.94 -9.36 -3.99
C ILE A 255 18.87 -10.54 -4.29
N ALA A 256 19.54 -11.10 -3.27
CA ALA A 256 20.41 -12.26 -3.42
C ALA A 256 19.64 -13.48 -3.94
N GLN A 257 18.49 -13.80 -3.34
CA GLN A 257 17.65 -14.92 -3.79
C GLN A 257 17.19 -14.75 -5.25
N LEU A 258 16.80 -13.53 -5.66
CA LEU A 258 16.42 -13.26 -7.04
C LEU A 258 17.58 -13.49 -8.01
N ARG A 259 18.79 -13.02 -7.67
CA ARG A 259 19.99 -13.24 -8.48
C ARG A 259 20.40 -14.71 -8.54
N GLU A 260 20.42 -15.40 -7.41
CA GLU A 260 20.75 -16.83 -7.36
C GLU A 260 19.78 -17.66 -8.21
N SER A 261 18.47 -17.39 -8.10
CA SER A 261 17.44 -18.09 -8.88
C SER A 261 17.52 -17.83 -10.39
N SER A 262 18.10 -16.70 -10.79
CA SER A 262 18.28 -16.30 -12.19
C SER A 262 19.49 -16.96 -12.85
N THR A 263 20.37 -17.58 -12.07
CA THR A 263 21.60 -18.20 -12.57
C THR A 263 21.32 -19.61 -13.12
N TYR A 264 21.95 -19.99 -14.23
CA TYR A 264 21.77 -21.31 -14.85
C TYR A 264 22.68 -22.40 -14.27
N LEU A 265 23.61 -22.03 -13.37
CA LEU A 265 24.65 -22.92 -12.86
C LEU A 265 24.30 -23.60 -11.52
N SER A 266 23.16 -23.29 -10.93
CA SER A 266 22.67 -23.94 -9.70
C SER A 266 21.90 -25.22 -10.06
N SER A 267 22.65 -26.33 -10.07
CA SER A 267 22.15 -27.72 -10.09
C SER A 267 22.05 -28.26 -8.68
#